data_AF-A0A0Q4FUW3-F1
#
_entry.id   AF-A0A0Q4FUW3-F1
#
_cell.length_a   1.000
_cell.length_b   1.000
_cell.length_c   1.000
_cell.angle_alpha   90.00
_cell.angle_beta   90.00
_cell.angle_gamma   90.00
#
_symmetry.space_group_name_H-M   'P 1'
#
loop_
_entity.id
_entity.type
_entity.pdbx_description
1 polymer ?
#
loop_
_entity_poly.entity_id
_entity_poly.type
_entity_poly.pdbx_seq_one_letter_code
_entity_poly.pdbx_strand_id
1 'polypeptide(L)'
;MIVAIANRDGCDTAERLSRIVLADGSAGHDAPERLAGGDALLRDVADALHQLCSLHGRHPGVVDHAARSNLHPSAGPWLEQAAAGFAEERAYLIRVSAAVGPPPGTPGQAAAEAALAAQRHAIDLLARSVRPGCALGAAIAVTLDWPVIRRPLDATAIRMGLEPVPVILPSTAQTLRLIDTVTAEAPVERAMTFGLQQLLAQHRGLWDLLVARAESRG
;
A
#
# COMPACT_ATOMS: atom_id res chain seq x y z
N MET A 1 -21.82 33.68 -30.24
CA MET A 1 -20.64 32.92 -29.78
C MET A 1 -20.70 32.88 -28.26
N ILE A 2 -21.09 31.74 -27.69
CA ILE A 2 -21.02 31.50 -26.25
C ILE A 2 -19.85 30.53 -26.06
N VAL A 3 -18.79 31.01 -25.42
CA VAL A 3 -17.64 30.19 -25.06
C VAL A 3 -18.09 29.28 -23.91
N ALA A 4 -18.24 27.99 -24.21
CA ALA A 4 -18.43 26.97 -23.19
C ALA A 4 -17.15 26.90 -22.34
N ILE A 5 -17.28 27.28 -21.08
CA ILE A 5 -16.23 27.07 -20.08
C ILE A 5 -16.18 25.56 -19.85
N ALA A 6 -15.16 24.92 -20.41
CA ALA A 6 -14.89 23.51 -20.15
C ALA A 6 -14.71 23.32 -18.64
N ASN A 7 -15.55 22.45 -18.08
CA ASN A 7 -15.55 22.10 -16.68
C ASN A 7 -14.18 21.48 -16.31
N ARG A 8 -13.49 22.04 -15.31
CA ARG A 8 -12.13 21.65 -14.88
C ARG A 8 -12.12 20.48 -13.88
N ASP A 9 -13.20 19.72 -13.79
CA ASP A 9 -13.40 18.73 -12.72
C ASP A 9 -12.39 17.57 -12.73
N GLY A 10 -11.73 17.28 -13.86
CA GLY A 10 -10.73 16.21 -13.95
C GLY A 10 -9.49 16.42 -13.07
N CYS A 11 -9.03 17.67 -12.89
CA CYS A 11 -7.81 17.97 -12.13
C CYS A 11 -8.00 17.84 -10.61
N ASP A 12 -9.25 17.90 -10.11
CA ASP A 12 -9.52 17.85 -8.67
C ASP A 12 -9.45 16.42 -8.12
N THR A 13 -9.92 15.41 -8.86
CA THR A 13 -9.95 14.03 -8.36
C THR A 13 -8.55 13.49 -8.06
N ALA A 14 -7.61 13.60 -9.00
CA ALA A 14 -6.25 13.11 -8.77
C ALA A 14 -5.55 13.83 -7.61
N GLU A 15 -5.68 15.17 -7.55
CA GLU A 15 -5.13 15.95 -6.45
C GLU A 15 -5.77 15.60 -5.10
N ARG A 16 -7.10 15.42 -5.07
CA ARG A 16 -7.86 14.99 -3.90
C ARG A 16 -7.41 13.61 -3.41
N LEU A 17 -7.29 12.63 -4.31
CA LEU A 17 -6.83 11.29 -3.95
C LEU A 17 -5.37 11.31 -3.48
N SER A 18 -4.50 12.11 -4.10
CA SER A 18 -3.13 12.30 -3.62
C SER A 18 -3.08 12.86 -2.20
N ARG A 19 -3.92 13.84 -1.88
CA ARG A 19 -4.03 14.41 -0.52
C ARG A 19 -4.52 13.37 0.49
N ILE A 20 -5.48 12.53 0.12
CA ILE A 20 -5.95 11.41 0.96
C ILE A 20 -4.80 10.44 1.25
N VAL A 21 -4.00 10.06 0.25
CA VAL A 21 -2.85 9.16 0.49
C VAL A 21 -1.84 9.77 1.46
N LEU A 22 -1.53 11.06 1.31
CA LEU A 22 -0.58 11.74 2.20
C LEU A 22 -1.08 11.84 3.64
N ALA A 23 -2.38 12.07 3.84
CA ALA A 23 -2.97 12.23 5.17
C ALA A 23 -3.30 10.89 5.86
N ASP A 24 -3.93 9.97 5.12
CA ASP A 24 -4.52 8.76 5.67
C ASP A 24 -3.61 7.53 5.48
N GLY A 25 -2.62 7.62 4.59
CA GLY A 25 -1.63 6.57 4.37
C GLY A 25 -0.54 6.52 5.45
N SER A 26 0.47 5.72 5.16
CA SER A 26 1.63 5.47 6.02
C SER A 26 2.43 6.75 6.30
N ALA A 27 2.39 7.74 5.41
CA ALA A 27 3.03 9.04 5.61
C ALA A 27 2.47 9.82 6.81
N GLY A 28 1.19 9.60 7.16
CA GLY A 28 0.52 10.24 8.28
C GLY A 28 0.73 9.54 9.63
N HIS A 29 1.70 8.64 9.74
CA HIS A 29 2.03 7.90 10.95
C HIS A 29 3.55 7.90 11.19
N ASP A 30 3.98 8.07 12.44
CA ASP A 30 5.42 8.15 12.79
C ASP A 30 6.16 6.80 12.75
N ALA A 31 5.46 5.66 12.68
CA ALA A 31 6.06 4.34 12.87
C ALA A 31 7.03 3.95 11.74
N PRO A 32 6.73 4.18 10.44
CA PRO A 32 7.68 3.92 9.36
C PRO A 32 9.01 4.66 9.55
N GLU A 33 8.97 5.95 9.92
CA GLU A 33 10.19 6.74 10.19
C GLU A 33 10.95 6.20 11.39
N ARG A 34 10.24 5.96 12.50
CA ARG A 34 10.87 5.42 13.72
C ARG A 34 11.53 4.07 13.47
N LEU A 35 10.91 3.19 12.68
CA LEU A 35 11.45 1.87 12.35
C LEU A 35 12.60 1.94 11.33
N ALA A 36 12.65 2.98 10.50
CA ALA A 36 13.77 3.25 9.59
C ALA A 36 14.98 3.88 10.30
N GLY A 37 14.80 4.42 11.51
CA GLY A 37 15.85 5.00 12.34
C GLY A 37 16.97 4.02 12.68
N GLY A 38 18.20 4.51 12.76
CA GLY A 38 19.38 3.69 13.11
C GLY A 38 19.35 3.13 14.53
N ASP A 39 18.58 3.76 15.42
CA ASP A 39 18.32 3.37 16.81
C ASP A 39 17.13 2.42 16.96
N ALA A 40 16.40 2.12 15.88
CA ALA A 40 15.27 1.20 15.91
C ALA A 40 15.69 -0.20 16.39
N LEU A 41 15.00 -0.70 17.41
CA LEU A 41 15.24 -2.04 17.94
C LEU A 41 14.96 -3.09 16.88
N LEU A 42 15.94 -3.98 16.66
CA LEU A 42 15.86 -4.99 15.60
C LEU A 42 14.63 -5.90 15.74
N ARG A 43 14.20 -6.18 16.98
CA ARG A 43 13.00 -6.98 17.25
C ARG A 43 11.71 -6.32 16.74
N ASP A 44 11.60 -5.00 16.83
CA ASP A 44 10.40 -4.26 16.40
C ASP A 44 10.39 -4.10 14.88
N VAL A 45 11.57 -3.91 14.30
CA VAL A 45 11.78 -3.98 12.85
C VAL A 45 11.41 -5.37 12.31
N ALA A 46 11.92 -6.43 12.92
CA ALA A 46 11.59 -7.81 12.52
C ALA A 46 10.08 -8.05 12.58
N ASP A 47 9.43 -7.65 13.67
CA ASP A 47 7.98 -7.75 13.80
C ASP A 47 7.25 -7.02 12.66
N ALA A 48 7.60 -5.75 12.40
CA ALA A 48 7.01 -4.96 11.32
C ALA A 48 7.15 -5.63 9.95
N LEU A 49 8.35 -6.11 9.61
CA LEU A 49 8.61 -6.77 8.34
C LEU A 49 7.84 -8.09 8.18
N HIS A 50 7.68 -8.86 9.26
CA HIS A 50 6.88 -10.08 9.22
C HIS A 50 5.38 -9.78 9.09
N GLN A 51 4.87 -8.75 9.76
CA GLN A 51 3.45 -8.39 9.63
C GLN A 51 3.14 -7.78 8.24
N LEU A 52 4.03 -6.95 7.69
CA LEU A 52 3.94 -6.48 6.32
C LEU A 52 3.97 -7.65 5.33
N CYS A 53 4.88 -8.63 5.53
CA CYS A 53 4.94 -9.83 4.70
C CYS A 53 3.65 -10.67 4.82
N SER A 54 3.00 -10.66 5.98
CA SER A 54 1.70 -11.32 6.17
C SER A 54 0.60 -10.71 5.29
N LEU A 55 0.60 -9.38 5.12
CA LEU A 55 -0.39 -8.68 4.29
C LEU A 55 -0.05 -8.71 2.80
N HIS A 56 1.23 -8.48 2.45
CA HIS A 56 1.64 -8.22 1.06
C HIS A 56 2.52 -9.31 0.44
N GLY A 57 2.99 -10.28 1.22
CA GLY A 57 3.88 -11.37 0.75
C GLY A 57 3.18 -12.43 -0.11
N ARG A 58 1.84 -12.50 -0.08
CA ARG A 58 1.07 -13.49 -0.85
C ARG A 58 0.89 -13.06 -2.31
N HIS A 59 0.93 -14.01 -3.23
CA HIS A 59 0.53 -13.83 -4.63
C HIS A 59 -0.64 -14.77 -4.97
N PRO A 60 -1.67 -14.32 -5.70
CA PRO A 60 -1.90 -12.94 -6.14
C PRO A 60 -2.23 -12.00 -4.96
N GLY A 61 -1.73 -10.76 -5.03
CA GLY A 61 -2.10 -9.66 -4.14
C GLY A 61 -3.09 -8.70 -4.81
N VAL A 62 -3.39 -7.59 -4.15
CA VAL A 62 -4.40 -6.61 -4.62
C VAL A 62 -4.09 -6.05 -6.01
N VAL A 63 -2.82 -5.74 -6.31
CA VAL A 63 -2.41 -5.21 -7.62
C VAL A 63 -2.57 -6.28 -8.72
N ASP A 64 -2.20 -7.53 -8.43
CA ASP A 64 -2.36 -8.66 -9.35
C ASP A 64 -3.84 -8.92 -9.68
N HIS A 65 -4.70 -8.83 -8.66
CA HIS A 65 -6.14 -8.97 -8.84
C HIS A 65 -6.70 -7.81 -9.67
N ALA A 66 -6.33 -6.56 -9.37
CA ALA A 66 -6.78 -5.40 -10.14
C ALA A 66 -6.38 -5.49 -11.62
N ALA A 67 -5.16 -5.96 -11.91
CA ALA A 67 -4.66 -6.17 -13.27
C ALA A 67 -5.48 -7.22 -14.04
N ARG A 68 -5.95 -8.28 -13.36
CA ARG A 68 -6.78 -9.33 -13.98
C ARG A 68 -8.24 -8.93 -14.17
N SER A 69 -8.74 -7.94 -13.43
CA SER A 69 -10.14 -7.53 -13.47
C SER A 69 -10.52 -6.73 -14.74
N ASN A 70 -9.56 -6.32 -15.56
CA ASN A 70 -9.74 -5.71 -16.90
C ASN A 70 -10.83 -4.61 -16.99
N LEU A 71 -10.90 -3.73 -15.98
CA LEU A 71 -12.06 -2.85 -15.78
C LEU A 71 -12.06 -1.58 -16.65
N HIS A 72 -10.90 -1.14 -17.16
CA HIS A 72 -10.80 0.05 -18.01
C HIS A 72 -9.61 -0.06 -18.97
N PRO A 73 -9.79 0.05 -20.30
CA PRO A 73 -8.69 -0.12 -21.27
C PRO A 73 -7.49 0.79 -21.01
N SER A 74 -7.73 2.05 -20.64
CA SER A 74 -6.67 3.02 -20.33
C SER A 74 -5.87 2.70 -19.05
N ALA A 75 -6.38 1.81 -18.19
CA ALA A 75 -5.66 1.38 -16.98
C ALA A 75 -4.70 0.22 -17.23
N GLY A 76 -4.82 -0.49 -18.37
CA GLY A 76 -4.04 -1.68 -18.68
C GLY A 76 -2.53 -1.50 -18.54
N PRO A 77 -1.90 -0.54 -19.27
CA PRO A 77 -0.46 -0.33 -19.18
C PRO A 77 0.04 0.03 -17.78
N TRP A 78 -0.75 0.82 -17.03
CA TRP A 78 -0.40 1.17 -15.65
C TRP A 78 -0.50 -0.05 -14.73
N LEU A 79 -1.55 -0.86 -14.86
CA LEU A 79 -1.77 -2.07 -14.04
C LEU A 79 -0.71 -3.14 -14.34
N GLU A 80 -0.29 -3.27 -15.59
CA GLU A 80 0.81 -4.16 -15.98
C GLU A 80 2.13 -3.74 -15.32
N GLN A 81 2.49 -2.45 -15.42
CA GLN A 81 3.68 -1.93 -14.74
C GLN A 81 3.57 -2.09 -13.21
N ALA A 82 2.42 -1.76 -12.62
CA ALA A 82 2.19 -1.89 -11.19
C ALA A 82 2.31 -3.34 -10.72
N ALA A 83 1.74 -4.30 -11.45
CA ALA A 83 1.80 -5.72 -11.09
C ALA A 83 3.23 -6.26 -11.18
N ALA A 84 3.95 -5.95 -12.27
CA ALA A 84 5.36 -6.32 -12.42
C ALA A 84 6.23 -5.70 -11.31
N GLY A 85 6.06 -4.40 -11.05
CA GLY A 85 6.83 -3.74 -10.01
C GLY A 85 6.52 -4.22 -8.61
N PHE A 86 5.25 -4.49 -8.30
CA PHE A 86 4.88 -4.99 -6.98
C PHE A 86 5.30 -6.45 -6.77
N ALA A 87 5.50 -7.23 -7.84
CA ALA A 87 6.13 -8.55 -7.73
C ALA A 87 7.59 -8.44 -7.24
N GLU A 88 8.36 -7.48 -7.75
CA GLU A 88 9.74 -7.21 -7.28
C GLU A 88 9.74 -6.71 -5.83
N GLU A 89 8.84 -5.79 -5.47
CA GLU A 89 8.73 -5.29 -4.09
C GLU A 89 8.33 -6.41 -3.11
N ARG A 90 7.46 -7.34 -3.54
CA ARG A 90 7.08 -8.51 -2.74
C ARG A 90 8.26 -9.46 -2.53
N ALA A 91 9.03 -9.74 -3.59
CA ALA A 91 10.23 -10.57 -3.49
C ALA A 91 11.28 -9.92 -2.58
N TYR A 92 11.42 -8.59 -2.67
CA TYR A 92 12.29 -7.82 -1.79
C TYR A 92 11.85 -7.88 -0.33
N LEU A 93 10.57 -7.62 -0.04
CA LEU A 93 9.99 -7.74 1.30
C LEU A 93 10.26 -9.14 1.89
N ILE A 94 9.96 -10.20 1.15
CA ILE A 94 10.21 -11.59 1.60
C ILE A 94 11.68 -11.81 1.93
N ARG A 95 12.59 -11.33 1.07
CA ARG A 95 14.05 -11.47 1.27
C ARG A 95 14.54 -10.74 2.52
N VAL A 96 14.11 -9.50 2.74
CA VAL A 96 14.53 -8.72 3.92
C VAL A 96 13.90 -9.28 5.20
N SER A 97 12.63 -9.70 5.16
CA SER A 97 11.96 -10.37 6.30
C SER A 97 12.63 -11.69 6.67
N ALA A 98 13.19 -12.43 5.70
CA ALA A 98 13.96 -13.64 5.99
C ALA A 98 15.32 -13.32 6.64
N ALA A 99 15.99 -12.25 6.20
CA ALA A 99 17.31 -11.85 6.69
C ALA A 99 17.30 -11.31 8.12
N VAL A 100 16.23 -10.62 8.53
CA VAL A 100 16.12 -10.00 9.87
C VAL A 100 15.89 -11.01 11.01
N GLY A 101 15.61 -12.28 10.68
CA GLY A 101 15.31 -13.34 11.65
C GLY A 101 13.82 -13.43 12.02
N PRO A 102 13.46 -14.31 12.97
CA PRO A 102 12.05 -14.55 13.33
C PRO A 102 11.41 -13.34 14.04
N PRO A 103 10.07 -13.18 13.95
CA PRO A 103 9.39 -12.16 14.73
C PRO A 103 9.50 -12.47 16.23
N PRO A 104 9.56 -11.46 17.10
CA PRO A 104 9.64 -11.66 18.54
C PRO A 104 8.34 -12.24 19.12
N GLY A 105 8.47 -13.04 20.18
CA GLY A 105 7.34 -13.37 21.05
C GLY A 105 6.77 -12.10 21.68
N THR A 106 5.44 -11.94 21.63
CA THR A 106 4.76 -10.69 21.99
C THR A 106 3.49 -10.98 22.79
N PRO A 107 3.27 -10.34 23.95
CA PRO A 107 1.99 -10.44 24.66
C PRO A 107 0.81 -10.05 23.77
N GLY A 108 -0.34 -10.71 23.96
CA GLY A 108 -1.52 -10.45 23.14
C GLY A 108 -1.45 -11.01 21.71
N GLN A 109 -0.56 -11.98 21.45
CA GLN A 109 -0.37 -12.57 20.12
C GLN A 109 -1.67 -13.04 19.45
N ALA A 110 -2.57 -13.71 20.18
CA ALA A 110 -3.84 -14.19 19.62
C ALA A 110 -4.74 -13.04 19.11
N ALA A 111 -4.78 -11.90 19.83
CA ALA A 111 -5.54 -10.73 19.41
C ALA A 111 -4.90 -10.07 18.17
N ALA A 112 -3.57 -9.97 18.14
CA ALA A 112 -2.84 -9.45 16.99
C ALA A 112 -3.05 -10.32 15.74
N GLU A 113 -3.03 -11.65 15.88
CA GLU A 113 -3.29 -12.58 14.79
C GLU A 113 -4.71 -12.45 14.23
N ALA A 114 -5.70 -12.26 15.12
CA ALA A 114 -7.08 -12.01 14.71
C ALA A 114 -7.23 -10.66 13.95
N ALA A 115 -6.59 -9.59 14.43
CA ALA A 115 -6.58 -8.30 13.75
C ALA A 115 -5.95 -8.40 12.35
N LEU A 116 -4.79 -9.05 12.24
CA LEU A 116 -4.13 -9.29 10.95
C LEU A 116 -4.96 -10.17 10.02
N ALA A 117 -5.67 -11.17 10.56
CA ALA A 117 -6.59 -12.00 9.77
C ALA A 117 -7.76 -11.17 9.20
N ALA A 118 -8.32 -10.26 10.00
CA ALA A 118 -9.36 -9.33 9.55
C ALA A 118 -8.83 -8.38 8.46
N GLN A 119 -7.63 -7.82 8.63
CA GLN A 119 -6.99 -6.96 7.62
C GLN A 119 -6.76 -7.70 6.30
N ARG A 120 -6.19 -8.92 6.35
CA ARG A 120 -6.01 -9.75 5.15
C ARG A 120 -7.33 -10.02 4.45
N HIS A 121 -8.38 -10.33 5.21
CA HIS A 121 -9.71 -10.55 4.65
C HIS A 121 -10.27 -9.28 3.99
N ALA A 122 -10.14 -8.12 4.63
CA ALA A 122 -10.55 -6.84 4.07
C ALA A 122 -9.82 -6.53 2.75
N ILE A 123 -8.50 -6.74 2.70
CA ILE A 123 -7.71 -6.57 1.47
C ILE A 123 -8.17 -7.52 0.35
N ASP A 124 -8.48 -8.78 0.66
CA ASP A 124 -9.00 -9.74 -0.33
C ASP A 124 -10.38 -9.33 -0.87
N LEU A 125 -11.27 -8.79 -0.03
CA LEU A 125 -12.56 -8.24 -0.45
C LEU A 125 -12.40 -7.03 -1.39
N LEU A 126 -11.44 -6.13 -1.12
CA LEU A 126 -11.13 -5.01 -2.00
C LEU A 126 -10.59 -5.50 -3.35
N ALA A 127 -9.65 -6.43 -3.32
CA ALA A 127 -9.01 -7.00 -4.50
C ALA A 127 -10.01 -7.68 -5.45
N ARG A 128 -11.04 -8.34 -4.89
CA ARG A 128 -12.07 -9.06 -5.65
C ARG A 128 -13.34 -8.26 -5.90
N SER A 129 -13.35 -6.98 -5.57
CA SER A 129 -14.54 -6.15 -5.70
C SER A 129 -14.98 -6.03 -7.16
N VAL A 130 -16.25 -6.36 -7.43
CA VAL A 130 -16.88 -6.19 -8.75
C VAL A 130 -17.30 -4.76 -9.03
N ARG A 131 -17.19 -3.85 -8.05
CA ARG A 131 -17.55 -2.43 -8.22
C ARG A 131 -16.50 -1.77 -9.12
N PRO A 132 -16.87 -1.23 -10.30
CA PRO A 132 -15.91 -0.62 -11.23
C PRO A 132 -15.09 0.48 -10.53
N GLY A 133 -13.77 0.36 -10.56
CA GLY A 133 -12.85 1.30 -9.91
C GLY A 133 -12.38 0.91 -8.50
N CYS A 134 -13.09 0.06 -7.76
CA CYS A 134 -12.73 -0.27 -6.37
C CYS A 134 -11.37 -0.98 -6.25
N ALA A 135 -11.18 -2.08 -6.98
CA ALA A 135 -9.90 -2.80 -6.99
C ALA A 135 -8.76 -1.92 -7.54
N LEU A 136 -9.04 -1.07 -8.54
CA LEU A 136 -8.06 -0.11 -9.07
C LEU A 136 -7.67 0.94 -8.02
N GLY A 137 -8.63 1.49 -7.27
CA GLY A 137 -8.37 2.42 -6.18
C GLY A 137 -7.48 1.80 -5.10
N ALA A 138 -7.72 0.54 -4.74
CA ALA A 138 -6.84 -0.18 -3.82
C ALA A 138 -5.43 -0.39 -4.42
N ALA A 139 -5.30 -0.77 -5.69
CA ALA A 139 -3.99 -0.88 -6.34
C ALA A 139 -3.22 0.47 -6.37
N ILE A 140 -3.93 1.59 -6.61
CA ILE A 140 -3.39 2.95 -6.55
C ILE A 140 -2.89 3.27 -5.13
N ALA A 141 -3.69 2.96 -4.10
CA ALA A 141 -3.28 3.19 -2.71
C ALA A 141 -2.00 2.43 -2.34
N VAL A 142 -1.89 1.12 -2.68
CA VAL A 142 -0.61 0.41 -2.47
C VAL A 142 0.51 1.15 -3.17
N THR A 143 0.36 1.45 -4.46
CA THR A 143 1.42 2.01 -5.29
C THR A 143 1.92 3.36 -4.76
N LEU A 144 1.02 4.24 -4.31
CA LEU A 144 1.37 5.57 -3.83
C LEU A 144 1.87 5.58 -2.37
N ASP A 145 1.40 4.65 -1.53
CA ASP A 145 1.79 4.57 -0.12
C ASP A 145 3.08 3.76 0.09
N TRP A 146 3.39 2.84 -0.84
CA TRP A 146 4.54 1.94 -0.75
C TRP A 146 5.88 2.64 -0.48
N PRO A 147 6.22 3.79 -1.10
CA PRO A 147 7.49 4.46 -0.82
C PRO A 147 7.72 4.78 0.66
N VAL A 148 6.66 5.02 1.44
CA VAL A 148 6.77 5.23 2.89
C VAL A 148 6.87 3.89 3.62
N ILE A 149 6.05 2.91 3.26
CA ILE A 149 6.11 1.55 3.80
C ILE A 149 7.52 0.95 3.62
N ARG A 150 8.17 1.28 2.51
CA ARG A 150 9.48 0.77 2.10
C ARG A 150 10.65 1.33 2.91
N ARG A 151 10.49 2.46 3.60
CA ARG A 151 11.57 3.08 4.40
C ARG A 151 12.18 2.11 5.44
N PRO A 152 11.40 1.44 6.31
CA PRO A 152 11.96 0.43 7.21
C PRO A 152 12.54 -0.78 6.47
N LEU A 153 12.02 -1.17 5.30
CA LEU A 153 12.59 -2.27 4.51
C LEU A 153 14.00 -1.92 4.04
N ASP A 154 14.18 -0.73 3.45
CA ASP A 154 15.47 -0.27 2.93
C ASP A 154 16.50 -0.06 4.05
N ALA A 155 16.09 0.57 5.16
CA ALA A 155 16.94 0.71 6.33
C ALA A 155 17.38 -0.65 6.87
N THR A 156 16.48 -1.63 6.90
CA THR A 156 16.80 -3.00 7.36
C THR A 156 17.70 -3.72 6.38
N ALA A 157 17.46 -3.61 5.07
CA ALA A 157 18.31 -4.21 4.05
C ALA A 157 19.75 -3.75 4.24
N ILE A 158 19.97 -2.44 4.36
CA ILE A 158 21.30 -1.86 4.62
C ILE A 158 21.90 -2.41 5.92
N ARG A 159 21.13 -2.44 7.03
CA ARG A 159 21.58 -2.98 8.32
C ARG A 159 21.99 -4.46 8.24
N MET A 160 21.34 -5.23 7.37
CA MET A 160 21.60 -6.65 7.15
C MET A 160 22.65 -6.91 6.04
N GLY A 161 23.26 -5.87 5.47
CA GLY A 161 24.25 -6.00 4.39
C GLY A 161 23.66 -6.41 3.04
N LEU A 162 22.37 -6.14 2.83
CA LEU A 162 21.67 -6.36 1.56
C LEU A 162 21.57 -5.05 0.78
N GLU A 163 21.76 -5.11 -0.53
CA GLU A 163 21.54 -3.97 -1.42
C GLU A 163 20.03 -3.71 -1.60
N PRO A 164 19.55 -2.47 -1.36
CA PRO A 164 18.19 -2.08 -1.71
C PRO A 164 17.93 -2.23 -3.20
N VAL A 165 16.78 -2.81 -3.57
CA VAL A 165 16.41 -2.92 -4.99
C VAL A 165 15.98 -1.56 -5.54
N PRO A 166 16.03 -1.31 -6.85
CA PRO A 166 15.37 -0.15 -7.45
C PRO A 166 13.84 -0.28 -7.35
N VAL A 167 13.14 0.82 -7.07
CA VAL A 167 11.67 0.88 -7.16
C VAL A 167 11.28 1.06 -8.62
N ILE A 168 10.50 0.11 -9.15
CA ILE A 168 10.01 0.14 -10.55
C ILE A 168 8.49 0.32 -10.64
N LEU A 169 7.83 0.61 -9.51
CA LEU A 169 6.42 0.96 -9.45
C LEU A 169 6.12 2.22 -10.29
N PRO A 170 4.88 2.38 -10.81
CA PRO A 170 4.48 3.61 -11.46
C PRO A 170 4.72 4.83 -10.57
N SER A 171 5.34 5.87 -11.13
CA SER A 171 5.56 7.13 -10.44
C SER A 171 4.25 7.81 -10.05
N THR A 172 4.29 8.68 -9.02
CA THR A 172 3.14 9.51 -8.64
C THR A 172 2.54 10.23 -9.84
N ALA A 173 3.36 10.86 -10.69
CA ALA A 173 2.88 11.56 -11.87
C ALA A 173 2.17 10.65 -12.89
N GLN A 174 2.66 9.41 -13.10
CA GLN A 174 1.97 8.42 -13.94
C GLN A 174 0.62 8.03 -13.33
N THR A 175 0.57 7.83 -12.02
CA THR A 175 -0.64 7.43 -11.30
C THR A 175 -1.70 8.55 -11.28
N LEU A 176 -1.30 9.81 -11.12
CA LEU A 176 -2.23 10.94 -11.20
C LEU A 176 -2.84 11.08 -12.59
N ARG A 177 -2.03 10.98 -13.66
CA ARG A 177 -2.54 10.98 -15.04
C ARG A 177 -3.50 9.83 -15.32
N LEU A 178 -3.25 8.66 -14.73
CA LEU A 178 -4.20 7.54 -14.82
C LEU A 178 -5.53 7.93 -14.20
N ILE A 179 -5.53 8.46 -12.97
CA ILE A 179 -6.76 8.87 -12.27
C ILE A 179 -7.56 9.82 -13.15
N ASP A 180 -6.94 10.89 -13.66
CA ASP A 180 -7.58 11.87 -14.55
C ASP A 180 -8.22 11.20 -15.79
N THR A 181 -7.60 10.13 -16.29
CA THR A 181 -8.06 9.42 -17.50
C THR A 181 -9.26 8.51 -17.22
N VAL A 182 -9.36 7.92 -16.04
CA VAL A 182 -10.34 6.84 -15.75
C VAL A 182 -11.52 7.29 -14.89
N THR A 183 -11.47 8.50 -14.31
CA THR A 183 -12.55 9.03 -13.45
C THR A 183 -13.56 9.90 -14.18
N ALA A 184 -13.80 9.65 -15.46
CA ALA A 184 -14.78 10.40 -16.26
C ALA A 184 -16.23 10.24 -15.74
N GLU A 185 -16.53 9.14 -15.05
CA GLU A 185 -17.86 8.84 -14.50
C GLU A 185 -17.87 8.86 -12.97
N ALA A 186 -18.81 9.60 -12.38
CA ALA A 186 -18.92 9.76 -10.93
C ALA A 186 -19.05 8.44 -10.14
N PRO A 187 -19.75 7.37 -10.61
CA PRO A 187 -19.74 6.08 -9.93
C PRO A 187 -18.36 5.42 -9.83
N VAL A 188 -17.54 5.52 -10.88
CA VAL A 188 -16.18 4.96 -10.92
C VAL A 188 -15.28 5.71 -9.96
N GLU A 189 -15.34 7.05 -9.97
CA GLU A 189 -14.60 7.90 -9.03
C GLU A 189 -14.91 7.54 -7.57
N ARG A 190 -16.19 7.39 -7.22
CA ARG A 190 -16.60 7.05 -5.85
C ARG A 190 -16.09 5.67 -5.42
N ALA A 191 -16.23 4.67 -6.29
CA ALA A 191 -15.76 3.33 -6.00
C ALA A 191 -14.22 3.27 -5.88
N MET A 192 -13.51 4.01 -6.74
CA MET A 192 -12.06 4.16 -6.66
C MET A 192 -11.62 4.84 -5.37
N THR A 193 -12.25 5.97 -5.02
CA THR A 193 -11.99 6.68 -3.75
C THR A 193 -12.19 5.74 -2.57
N PHE A 194 -13.29 4.97 -2.56
CA PHE A 194 -13.57 3.99 -1.52
C PHE A 194 -12.47 2.92 -1.44
N GLY A 195 -12.11 2.28 -2.55
CA GLY A 195 -11.08 1.24 -2.56
C GLY A 195 -9.73 1.74 -2.06
N LEU A 196 -9.36 2.97 -2.46
CA LEU A 196 -8.16 3.66 -2.00
C LEU A 196 -8.19 3.86 -0.47
N GLN A 197 -9.24 4.50 0.06
CA GLN A 197 -9.37 4.79 1.49
C GLN A 197 -9.40 3.53 2.34
N GLN A 198 -10.13 2.49 1.91
CA GLN A 198 -10.23 1.25 2.66
C GLN A 198 -8.88 0.54 2.78
N LEU A 199 -8.05 0.59 1.73
CA LEU A 199 -6.72 0.02 1.79
C LEU A 199 -5.78 0.84 2.69
N LEU A 200 -5.77 2.17 2.57
CA LEU A 200 -4.97 3.03 3.45
C LEU A 200 -5.32 2.82 4.92
N ALA A 201 -6.61 2.63 5.23
CA ALA A 201 -7.04 2.28 6.58
C ALA A 201 -6.44 0.94 7.08
N GLN A 202 -6.20 -0.03 6.18
CA GLN A 202 -5.51 -1.27 6.57
C GLN A 202 -4.03 -1.02 6.87
N HIS A 203 -3.34 -0.21 6.06
CA HIS A 203 -1.95 0.16 6.34
C HIS A 203 -1.82 0.93 7.65
N ARG A 204 -2.69 1.92 7.88
CA ARG A 204 -2.70 2.69 9.13
C ARG A 204 -2.97 1.79 10.34
N GLY A 205 -3.98 0.93 10.26
CA GLY A 205 -4.27 -0.03 11.33
C GLY A 205 -3.14 -1.03 11.58
N LEU A 206 -2.33 -1.36 10.56
CA LEU A 206 -1.13 -2.18 10.75
C LEU A 206 -0.08 -1.42 11.57
N TRP A 207 0.16 -0.15 11.27
CA TRP A 207 1.10 0.67 12.03
C TRP A 207 0.66 0.84 13.49
N ASP A 208 -0.62 1.11 13.73
CA ASP A 208 -1.19 1.18 15.07
C ASP A 208 -0.98 -0.15 15.84
N LEU A 209 -1.22 -1.28 15.18
CA LEU A 209 -0.99 -2.61 15.75
C LEU A 209 0.49 -2.83 16.09
N LEU A 210 1.41 -2.41 15.23
CA LEU A 210 2.85 -2.57 15.45
C LEU A 210 3.35 -1.72 16.62
N VAL A 211 2.83 -0.51 16.79
CA VAL A 211 3.12 0.33 17.96
C VAL A 211 2.63 -0.36 19.24
N ALA A 212 1.38 -0.80 19.28
CA ALA A 212 0.82 -1.49 20.45
C ALA A 212 1.60 -2.77 20.80
N ARG A 213 2.06 -3.50 19.78
CA ARG A 213 2.91 -4.69 19.95
C ARG A 213 4.27 -4.34 20.53
N ALA A 214 4.93 -3.29 20.03
CA ALA A 214 6.20 -2.83 20.57
C ALA A 214 6.06 -2.40 22.04
N GLU A 215 5.02 -1.63 22.38
CA GLU A 215 4.73 -1.20 23.75
C GLU A 215 4.49 -2.39 24.70
N SER A 216 3.79 -3.43 24.22
CA SER A 216 3.54 -4.63 25.02
C SER A 216 4.82 -5.41 25.39
N ARG A 217 5.94 -5.18 24.69
CA ARG A 217 7.23 -5.84 24.94
C ARG A 217 8.10 -5.10 25.98
N GLY A 218 7.77 -3.85 26.33
CA GLY A 218 8.58 -3.00 27.19
C GLY A 218 9.73 -2.32 26.47
#